data_AF-A0A946EBZ7-F1
#
_entry.id   AF-A0A946EBZ7-F1
#
_cell.length_a   1.000
_cell.length_b   1.000
_cell.length_c   1.000
_cell.angle_alpha   90.00
_cell.angle_beta   90.00
_cell.angle_gamma   90.00
#
_symmetry.space_group_name_H-M   'P 1'
#
loop_
_entity.id
_entity.type
_entity.pdbx_description
1 polymer ?
#
loop_
_entity_poly.entity_id
_entity_poly.type
_entity_poly.pdbx_seq_one_letter_code
_entity_poly.pdbx_strand_id
1 'polypeptide(L)'
;MSIDLITPPDRFVSLHSHSTFSTFDGLGYPSDHIDFVLSESQGMDAWALTDHGNGNGLAHAHSHAVKMQKAGKKFRQIYGVEFYFVPSLDQWTEDYSAHRQAIKDAKTAAAAEKKSKEKIIIDADDESGGLVIEDEDESKKIDILKDEWKRRYHLVVTARNRKGLNNLFVLVKKSYKDGFYRYPRIDFKMLKEHGEGLHVNSACLGGIFSNRILRGVAHDKSRDEIQKDLLNLTDRFTDAVGIENFKLELQFNKLNKQHVVNDYLIEHHKLTGIPLISTADSHYPSNDKWQARELYKKLGWLGKKDNLTLPAFEDLKCELYPKNAQQMWDEFLEGYKEHDFYKGNELLVKESIERTHDIVWNDFEDTWIDVSAKLPTITIPNKTPFKHLSDLVKNSLVTEGLHTNKEYVDRAKYELSDIKYLGHEAYFITMYEIFKKAETKTLFGAGRGSGAGSLVNYLLGITQLDPIPYNLLWSRFLGRHRCLDEDTYVISECGKKKIKDVSEGEKVLTHTGQYRKIIDKAVTQHDMAVEIKFNGRKIICSPNHRWIVNRNGNEVETMACHLQKGDKLIRLDRDK
;
A
#
# COMPACT_ATOMS: atom_id res chain seq x y z
N MET A 1 -42.72 -0.33 12.46
CA MET A 1 -43.04 -1.16 11.27
C MET A 1 -42.58 -2.58 11.62
N SER A 2 -43.28 -3.65 11.24
CA SER A 2 -42.75 -5.00 11.52
C SER A 2 -41.43 -5.18 10.78
N ILE A 3 -40.41 -5.81 11.40
CA ILE A 3 -39.12 -6.11 10.77
C ILE A 3 -39.31 -6.88 9.45
N ASP A 4 -40.32 -7.75 9.39
CA ASP A 4 -40.66 -8.55 8.21
C ASP A 4 -41.16 -7.72 7.01
N LEU A 5 -41.53 -6.45 7.23
CA LEU A 5 -41.97 -5.53 6.18
C LEU A 5 -40.83 -4.68 5.63
N ILE A 6 -39.64 -4.77 6.21
CA ILE A 6 -38.46 -4.00 5.78
C ILE A 6 -37.66 -4.88 4.83
N THR A 7 -37.53 -4.43 3.59
CA THR A 7 -36.64 -5.07 2.62
C THR A 7 -35.20 -5.04 3.16
N PRO A 8 -34.47 -6.16 3.16
CA PRO A 8 -33.05 -6.19 3.50
C PRO A 8 -32.22 -5.20 2.68
N PRO A 9 -31.06 -4.74 3.18
CA PRO A 9 -30.15 -3.88 2.44
C PRO A 9 -29.59 -4.62 1.21
N ASP A 10 -29.49 -3.92 0.09
CA ASP A 10 -29.07 -4.51 -1.19
C ASP A 10 -27.61 -4.23 -1.57
N ARG A 11 -26.94 -3.34 -0.83
CA ARG A 11 -25.57 -2.90 -1.11
C ARG A 11 -24.81 -2.58 0.17
N PHE A 12 -23.50 -2.81 0.15
CA PHE A 12 -22.60 -2.62 1.28
C PHE A 12 -21.16 -2.55 0.81
N VAL A 13 -20.34 -1.74 1.47
CA VAL A 13 -18.88 -1.73 1.32
C VAL A 13 -18.26 -1.69 2.70
N SER A 14 -17.35 -2.63 3.00
CA SER A 14 -16.62 -2.57 4.27
C SER A 14 -15.61 -1.41 4.24
N LEU A 15 -15.79 -0.45 5.15
CA LEU A 15 -14.86 0.66 5.40
C LEU A 15 -13.84 0.36 6.52
N HIS A 16 -13.92 -0.82 7.15
CA HIS A 16 -13.06 -1.26 8.25
C HIS A 16 -12.63 -2.72 8.02
N SER A 17 -11.37 -2.92 7.62
CA SER A 17 -10.84 -4.25 7.31
C SER A 17 -9.32 -4.32 7.49
N HIS A 18 -8.84 -5.49 7.87
CA HIS A 18 -7.47 -5.81 8.21
C HIS A 18 -6.95 -6.94 7.33
N SER A 19 -5.66 -6.87 7.03
CA SER A 19 -4.94 -7.87 6.27
C SER A 19 -3.79 -8.44 7.11
N THR A 20 -2.96 -9.31 6.50
CA THR A 20 -1.74 -9.83 7.13
C THR A 20 -0.75 -8.74 7.60
N PHE A 21 -0.91 -7.49 7.15
CA PHE A 21 -0.09 -6.36 7.58
C PHE A 21 -0.52 -5.78 8.94
N SER A 22 -1.68 -6.20 9.46
CA SER A 22 -2.03 -6.17 10.88
C SER A 22 -1.42 -7.41 11.55
N THR A 23 -0.09 -7.37 11.76
CA THR A 23 0.72 -8.56 12.08
C THR A 23 0.23 -9.29 13.34
N PHE A 24 0.13 -10.62 13.26
CA PHE A 24 -0.40 -11.51 14.30
C PHE A 24 -1.85 -11.21 14.72
N ASP A 25 -2.61 -10.53 13.88
CA ASP A 25 -4.02 -10.26 14.12
C ASP A 25 -4.86 -10.57 12.86
N GLY A 26 -4.58 -9.82 11.79
CA GLY A 26 -5.16 -10.03 10.47
C GLY A 26 -4.43 -11.12 9.69
N LEU A 27 -5.17 -11.85 8.86
CA LEU A 27 -4.71 -12.95 8.03
C LEU A 27 -5.02 -12.67 6.55
N GLY A 28 -4.17 -13.16 5.65
CA GLY A 28 -4.36 -13.07 4.19
C GLY A 28 -3.79 -11.79 3.58
N TYR A 29 -3.25 -11.90 2.37
CA TYR A 29 -2.78 -10.73 1.63
C TYR A 29 -3.97 -9.94 1.08
N PRO A 30 -3.83 -8.63 0.84
CA PRO A 30 -4.91 -7.83 0.24
C PRO A 30 -5.52 -8.43 -1.04
N SER A 31 -4.75 -9.19 -1.83
CA SER A 31 -5.28 -9.90 -3.00
C SER A 31 -6.35 -10.93 -2.64
N ASP A 32 -6.17 -11.68 -1.55
CA ASP A 32 -7.09 -12.75 -1.14
C ASP A 32 -8.44 -12.15 -0.71
N HIS A 33 -8.39 -11.03 0.02
CA HIS A 33 -9.57 -10.27 0.43
C HIS A 33 -10.31 -9.68 -0.77
N ILE A 34 -9.58 -9.04 -1.69
CA ILE A 34 -10.18 -8.44 -2.89
C ILE A 34 -10.83 -9.51 -3.77
N ASP A 35 -10.17 -10.65 -3.98
CA ASP A 35 -10.72 -11.76 -4.77
C ASP A 35 -11.99 -12.33 -4.12
N PHE A 36 -12.04 -12.42 -2.79
CA PHE A 36 -13.22 -12.88 -2.08
C PHE A 36 -14.38 -11.88 -2.16
N VAL A 37 -14.13 -10.59 -1.93
CA VAL A 37 -15.12 -9.50 -2.04
C VAL A 37 -15.72 -9.45 -3.45
N LEU A 38 -14.92 -9.66 -4.50
CA LEU A 38 -15.35 -9.70 -5.90
C LEU A 38 -15.98 -11.03 -6.34
N SER A 39 -15.99 -12.05 -5.48
CA SER A 39 -16.56 -13.35 -5.81
C SER A 39 -18.06 -13.26 -6.06
N GLU A 40 -18.62 -14.20 -6.83
CA GLU A 40 -20.07 -14.25 -7.08
C GLU A 40 -20.89 -14.36 -5.78
N SER A 41 -20.34 -15.01 -4.75
CA SER A 41 -21.00 -15.15 -3.44
C SER A 41 -21.03 -13.85 -2.63
N GLN A 42 -20.10 -12.94 -2.86
CA GLN A 42 -20.03 -11.66 -2.13
C GLN A 42 -20.65 -10.52 -2.96
N GLY A 43 -20.38 -10.47 -4.26
CA GLY A 43 -20.97 -9.52 -5.19
C GLY A 43 -20.64 -8.05 -4.91
N MET A 44 -19.64 -7.78 -4.08
CA MET A 44 -19.24 -6.44 -3.70
C MET A 44 -18.29 -5.83 -4.74
N ASP A 45 -18.24 -4.50 -4.82
CA ASP A 45 -17.48 -3.77 -5.84
C ASP A 45 -16.46 -2.78 -5.26
N ALA A 46 -16.26 -2.79 -3.94
CA ALA A 46 -15.24 -2.00 -3.28
C ALA A 46 -14.83 -2.60 -1.93
N TRP A 47 -13.63 -2.23 -1.47
CA TRP A 47 -13.08 -2.66 -0.18
C TRP A 47 -12.09 -1.65 0.37
N ALA A 48 -12.21 -1.32 1.66
CA ALA A 48 -11.22 -0.52 2.37
C ALA A 48 -10.22 -1.39 3.12
N LEU A 49 -8.93 -1.07 2.96
CA LEU A 49 -7.87 -1.61 3.80
C LEU A 49 -7.52 -0.59 4.89
N THR A 50 -7.59 -0.99 6.15
CA THR A 50 -7.39 -0.15 7.33
C THR A 50 -6.55 -0.87 8.40
N ASP A 51 -5.36 -1.35 8.02
CA ASP A 51 -4.48 -2.08 8.94
C ASP A 51 -4.12 -1.26 10.21
N HIS A 52 -3.82 -1.97 11.31
CA HIS A 52 -3.50 -1.35 12.60
C HIS A 52 -2.24 -0.46 12.52
N GLY A 53 -2.44 0.85 12.62
CA GLY A 53 -1.40 1.85 12.78
C GLY A 53 -0.41 1.98 11.61
N ASN A 54 -0.62 1.30 10.49
CA ASN A 54 0.33 1.27 9.38
C ASN A 54 -0.34 1.15 8.01
N GLY A 55 0.40 1.56 6.96
CA GLY A 55 -0.06 1.49 5.57
C GLY A 55 0.69 0.48 4.70
N ASN A 56 1.30 -0.55 5.29
CA ASN A 56 2.22 -1.46 4.57
C ASN A 56 1.50 -2.28 3.49
N GLY A 57 0.22 -2.63 3.71
CA GLY A 57 -0.59 -3.37 2.74
C GLY A 57 -1.13 -2.53 1.58
N LEU A 58 -1.08 -1.20 1.66
CA LEU A 58 -1.73 -0.32 0.67
C LEU A 58 -1.15 -0.48 -0.74
N ALA A 59 0.16 -0.70 -0.87
CA ALA A 59 0.80 -0.94 -2.17
C ALA A 59 0.39 -2.30 -2.78
N HIS A 60 0.21 -3.32 -1.95
CA HIS A 60 -0.27 -4.64 -2.38
C HIS A 60 -1.73 -4.56 -2.84
N ALA A 61 -2.58 -3.89 -2.06
CA ALA A 61 -3.97 -3.62 -2.41
C ALA A 61 -4.08 -2.86 -3.74
N HIS A 62 -3.27 -1.78 -3.90
CA HIS A 62 -3.23 -1.00 -5.13
C HIS A 62 -2.85 -1.85 -6.36
N SER A 63 -1.78 -2.65 -6.25
CA SER A 63 -1.30 -3.47 -7.37
C SER A 63 -2.36 -4.46 -7.85
N HIS A 64 -3.05 -5.12 -6.91
CA HIS A 64 -4.08 -6.08 -7.25
C HIS A 64 -5.37 -5.41 -7.73
N ALA A 65 -5.77 -4.27 -7.16
CA ALA A 65 -6.90 -3.48 -7.64
C ALA A 65 -6.71 -3.07 -9.10
N VAL A 66 -5.52 -2.58 -9.47
CA VAL A 66 -5.18 -2.25 -10.87
C VAL A 66 -5.26 -3.47 -11.78
N LYS A 67 -4.86 -4.66 -11.29
CA LYS A 67 -5.02 -5.93 -12.03
C LYS A 67 -6.49 -6.25 -12.26
N MET A 68 -7.36 -6.12 -11.25
CA MET A 68 -8.79 -6.39 -11.36
C MET A 68 -9.49 -5.41 -12.31
N GLN A 69 -9.17 -4.12 -12.22
CA GLN A 69 -9.70 -3.10 -13.12
C GLN A 69 -9.26 -3.35 -14.57
N LYS A 70 -7.99 -3.74 -14.81
CA LYS A 70 -7.51 -4.14 -16.14
C LYS A 70 -8.19 -5.39 -16.70
N ALA A 71 -8.73 -6.25 -15.82
CA ALA A 71 -9.54 -7.41 -16.20
C ALA A 71 -11.02 -7.05 -16.43
N GLY A 72 -11.39 -5.77 -16.37
CA GLY A 72 -12.75 -5.29 -16.61
C GLY A 72 -13.69 -5.42 -15.41
N LYS A 73 -13.17 -5.72 -14.21
CA LYS A 73 -13.98 -5.75 -12.98
C LYS A 73 -14.29 -4.32 -12.53
N LYS A 74 -15.55 -4.04 -12.20
CA LYS A 74 -15.95 -2.82 -11.48
C LYS A 74 -15.45 -2.96 -10.04
N PHE A 75 -14.31 -2.36 -9.73
CA PHE A 75 -13.71 -2.43 -8.41
C PHE A 75 -13.07 -1.11 -8.00
N ARG A 76 -13.38 -0.63 -6.79
CA ARG A 76 -12.77 0.54 -6.17
C ARG A 76 -12.01 0.15 -4.89
N GLN A 77 -10.70 0.40 -4.88
CA GLN A 77 -9.90 0.26 -3.67
C GLN A 77 -9.99 1.53 -2.82
N ILE A 78 -10.34 1.39 -1.55
CA ILE A 78 -10.25 2.48 -0.56
C ILE A 78 -8.99 2.28 0.29
N TYR A 79 -8.23 3.35 0.47
CA TYR A 79 -7.01 3.34 1.27
C TYR A 79 -7.28 3.97 2.63
N GLY A 80 -6.97 3.25 3.70
CA GLY A 80 -7.11 3.75 5.06
C GLY A 80 -6.13 3.11 6.02
N VAL A 81 -6.27 3.47 7.29
CA VAL A 81 -5.50 2.96 8.43
C VAL A 81 -6.42 3.01 9.64
N GLU A 82 -6.44 1.96 10.45
CA GLU A 82 -7.00 2.04 11.79
C GLU A 82 -5.91 2.53 12.72
N PHE A 83 -5.91 3.83 13.01
CA PHE A 83 -4.89 4.45 13.85
C PHE A 83 -5.07 4.12 15.32
N TYR A 84 -3.95 4.03 16.03
CA TYR A 84 -3.96 4.22 17.47
C TYR A 84 -4.14 5.70 17.78
N PHE A 85 -5.04 6.00 18.70
CA PHE A 85 -5.49 7.34 18.99
C PHE A 85 -5.42 7.66 20.47
N VAL A 86 -4.97 8.87 20.78
CA VAL A 86 -5.08 9.48 22.11
C VAL A 86 -5.62 10.91 21.97
N PRO A 87 -6.36 11.45 22.95
CA PRO A 87 -6.90 12.81 22.84
C PRO A 87 -5.84 13.93 22.74
N SER A 88 -4.65 13.71 23.29
CA SER A 88 -3.51 14.63 23.25
C SER A 88 -2.22 13.85 23.47
N LEU A 89 -1.27 13.94 22.54
CA LEU A 89 0.06 13.36 22.72
C LEU A 89 0.89 14.11 23.76
N ASP A 90 0.70 15.42 23.88
CA ASP A 90 1.38 16.25 24.88
C ASP A 90 1.01 15.78 26.29
N GLN A 91 -0.30 15.70 26.59
CA GLN A 91 -0.78 15.18 27.89
C GLN A 91 -0.33 13.73 28.12
N TRP A 92 -0.45 12.88 27.10
CA TRP A 92 -0.01 11.50 27.21
C TRP A 92 1.48 11.39 27.58
N THR A 93 2.32 12.25 27.00
CA THR A 93 3.76 12.29 27.24
C THR A 93 4.06 12.75 28.67
N GLU A 94 3.34 13.75 29.17
CA GLU A 94 3.44 14.20 30.56
C GLU A 94 3.06 13.07 31.53
N ASP A 95 1.91 12.42 31.32
CA ASP A 95 1.42 11.33 32.17
C ASP A 95 2.39 10.14 32.17
N TYR A 96 2.90 9.77 30.98
CA TYR A 96 3.89 8.71 30.85
C TYR A 96 5.20 9.06 31.55
N SER A 97 5.67 10.30 31.41
CA SER A 97 6.90 10.77 32.07
C SER A 97 6.75 10.78 33.58
N ALA A 98 5.60 11.26 34.10
CA ALA A 98 5.26 11.21 35.51
C ALA A 98 5.20 9.77 36.02
N HIS A 99 4.61 8.84 35.26
CA HIS A 99 4.60 7.43 35.61
C HIS A 99 6.00 6.81 35.62
N ARG A 100 6.83 7.09 34.62
CA ARG A 100 8.23 6.64 34.56
C ARG A 100 9.03 7.17 35.73
N GLN A 101 8.81 8.43 36.10
CA GLN A 101 9.43 9.04 37.26
C GLN A 101 8.94 8.38 38.55
N ALA A 102 7.63 8.15 38.71
CA ALA A 102 7.07 7.43 39.85
C ALA A 102 7.60 5.99 39.96
N ILE A 103 7.76 5.26 38.85
CA ILE A 103 8.43 3.95 38.82
C ILE A 103 9.89 4.09 39.24
N LYS A 104 10.61 5.11 38.75
CA LYS A 104 12.01 5.33 39.11
C LYS A 104 12.15 5.67 40.59
N ASP A 105 11.27 6.51 41.13
CA ASP A 105 11.23 6.90 42.54
C ASP A 105 10.82 5.72 43.41
N ALA A 106 9.81 4.94 43.01
CA ALA A 106 9.42 3.71 43.67
C ALA A 106 10.52 2.65 43.60
N LYS A 107 11.24 2.52 42.48
CA LYS A 107 12.43 1.66 42.36
C LYS A 107 13.58 2.18 43.21
N THR A 108 13.74 3.49 43.38
CA THR A 108 14.78 4.09 44.23
C THR A 108 14.43 3.94 45.71
N ALA A 109 13.16 4.10 46.09
CA ALA A 109 12.64 3.85 47.42
C ALA A 109 12.68 2.34 47.74
N ALA A 110 12.24 1.49 46.82
CA ALA A 110 12.36 0.05 46.92
C ALA A 110 13.82 -0.41 46.85
N ALA A 111 14.73 0.26 46.14
CA ALA A 111 16.17 -0.05 46.18
C ALA A 111 16.81 0.40 47.49
N ALA A 112 16.32 1.48 48.11
CA ALA A 112 16.70 1.89 49.46
C ALA A 112 16.18 0.88 50.52
N GLU A 113 15.00 0.30 50.31
CA GLU A 113 14.41 -0.74 51.16
C GLU A 113 15.04 -2.14 50.91
N LYS A 114 15.35 -2.46 49.64
CA LYS A 114 15.98 -3.70 49.16
C LYS A 114 17.50 -3.72 49.33
N LYS A 115 18.13 -2.60 49.69
CA LYS A 115 19.49 -2.57 50.29
C LYS A 115 19.58 -3.28 51.65
N SER A 116 18.46 -3.73 52.22
CA SER A 116 18.44 -4.65 53.36
C SER A 116 18.30 -6.14 52.99
N LYS A 117 17.93 -6.49 51.75
CA LYS A 117 17.76 -7.87 51.27
C LYS A 117 17.96 -7.96 49.76
N GLU A 118 19.17 -8.31 49.33
CA GLU A 118 19.46 -8.54 47.92
C GLU A 118 18.72 -9.77 47.35
N LYS A 119 18.12 -9.58 46.18
CA LYS A 119 18.60 -10.20 44.94
C LYS A 119 18.16 -9.33 43.76
N ILE A 120 19.14 -9.03 42.93
CA ILE A 120 19.07 -8.21 41.73
C ILE A 120 18.52 -9.07 40.59
N ILE A 121 17.61 -8.51 39.79
CA ILE A 121 17.37 -8.96 38.41
C ILE A 121 17.60 -7.72 37.53
N ILE A 122 18.57 -7.86 36.63
CA ILE A 122 19.07 -6.89 35.65
C ILE A 122 18.23 -7.02 34.38
N ASP A 123 17.95 -5.86 33.77
CA ASP A 123 17.57 -5.57 32.38
C ASP A 123 16.48 -6.40 31.67
N ALA A 124 15.47 -5.65 31.21
CA ALA A 124 14.71 -5.96 30.00
C ALA A 124 14.45 -4.64 29.26
N ASP A 125 15.53 -3.96 28.86
CA ASP A 125 15.49 -3.09 27.68
C ASP A 125 15.64 -4.02 26.48
N ASP A 126 14.51 -4.56 26.02
CA ASP A 126 14.41 -5.28 24.75
C ASP A 126 13.49 -4.47 23.81
N GLU A 127 13.80 -3.18 23.66
CA GLU A 127 13.26 -2.31 22.62
C GLU A 127 14.13 -2.42 21.37
N SER A 128 14.10 -3.58 20.71
CA SER A 128 14.70 -3.77 19.39
C SER A 128 13.76 -4.47 18.40
N GLY A 129 12.53 -3.98 18.31
CA GLY A 129 11.62 -4.36 17.23
C GLY A 129 10.50 -3.34 17.07
N GLY A 130 10.51 -2.58 15.96
CA GLY A 130 9.40 -1.69 15.57
C GLY A 130 8.12 -2.44 15.14
N LEU A 131 8.03 -3.74 15.42
CA LEU A 131 6.88 -4.58 15.07
C LEU A 131 5.78 -4.38 16.12
N VAL A 132 4.66 -3.85 15.66
CA VAL A 132 3.45 -3.67 16.48
C VAL A 132 2.63 -4.95 16.40
N ILE A 133 2.30 -5.51 17.56
CA ILE A 133 1.40 -6.67 17.71
C ILE A 133 0.22 -6.22 18.55
N GLU A 134 -0.98 -6.24 17.96
CA GLU A 134 -2.22 -5.90 18.64
C GLU A 134 -2.71 -7.06 19.55
N ASP A 135 -3.35 -6.71 20.67
CA ASP A 135 -4.07 -7.67 21.50
C ASP A 135 -5.58 -7.41 21.37
N GLU A 136 -6.22 -8.02 20.37
CA GLU A 136 -7.66 -7.92 20.13
C GLU A 136 -8.51 -8.31 21.36
N ASP A 137 -8.03 -9.25 22.19
CA ASP A 137 -8.75 -9.60 23.43
C ASP A 137 -8.67 -8.49 24.48
N GLU A 138 -7.60 -7.69 24.48
CA GLU A 138 -7.46 -6.51 25.34
C GLU A 138 -8.43 -5.40 24.92
N SER A 139 -8.55 -5.12 23.61
CA SER A 139 -9.45 -4.07 23.10
C SER A 139 -10.93 -4.39 23.37
N LYS A 140 -11.29 -5.68 23.44
CA LYS A 140 -12.66 -6.15 23.75
C LYS A 140 -12.94 -6.26 25.27
N LYS A 141 -11.93 -6.09 26.13
CA LYS A 141 -12.08 -6.07 27.59
C LYS A 141 -12.21 -4.63 28.10
N ILE A 142 -13.15 -4.41 29.03
CA ILE A 142 -13.23 -3.14 29.76
C ILE A 142 -12.48 -3.35 31.06
N ASP A 143 -11.27 -2.82 31.14
CA ASP A 143 -10.61 -2.64 32.42
C ASP A 143 -11.00 -1.27 32.97
N ILE A 144 -11.92 -1.22 33.95
CA ILE A 144 -12.40 0.04 34.55
C ILE A 144 -11.34 0.71 35.44
N LEU A 145 -10.34 -0.04 35.89
CA LEU A 145 -9.26 0.42 36.77
C LEU A 145 -8.04 0.91 35.99
N LYS A 146 -7.97 0.62 34.68
CA LYS A 146 -6.87 1.06 33.84
C LYS A 146 -6.86 2.58 33.68
N ASP A 147 -5.77 3.20 34.09
CA ASP A 147 -5.50 4.64 33.91
C ASP A 147 -5.73 5.07 32.45
N GLU A 148 -6.31 6.26 32.23
CA GLU A 148 -6.61 6.75 30.88
C GLU A 148 -5.35 6.85 30.00
N TRP A 149 -4.21 7.25 30.56
CA TRP A 149 -2.96 7.38 29.81
C TRP A 149 -2.41 6.03 29.31
N LYS A 150 -2.79 4.90 29.93
CA LYS A 150 -2.41 3.55 29.47
C LYS A 150 -3.28 3.06 28.32
N ARG A 151 -4.34 3.79 27.97
CA ARG A 151 -5.27 3.40 26.92
C ARG A 151 -4.78 3.92 25.57
N ARG A 152 -4.98 3.07 24.56
CA ARG A 152 -4.90 3.42 23.15
C ARG A 152 -6.29 3.18 22.61
N TYR A 153 -6.82 4.13 21.86
CA TYR A 153 -8.10 3.98 21.20
C TYR A 153 -7.88 3.63 19.74
N HIS A 154 -8.81 2.90 19.15
CA HIS A 154 -8.85 2.73 17.71
C HIS A 154 -9.58 3.88 17.03
N LEU A 155 -9.13 4.24 15.82
CA LEU A 155 -9.76 5.25 14.99
C LEU A 155 -9.60 4.87 13.51
N VAL A 156 -10.69 4.55 12.83
CA VAL A 156 -10.63 4.20 11.41
C VAL A 156 -10.62 5.48 10.59
N VAL A 157 -9.62 5.59 9.73
CA VAL A 157 -9.42 6.75 8.85
C VAL A 157 -9.22 6.25 7.43
N THR A 158 -10.03 6.74 6.50
CA THR A 158 -9.99 6.40 5.07
C THR A 158 -9.80 7.66 4.23
N ALA A 159 -9.10 7.56 3.12
CA ALA A 159 -8.91 8.68 2.20
C ALA A 159 -10.07 8.78 1.21
N ARG A 160 -10.79 9.91 1.22
CA ARG A 160 -11.86 10.17 0.23
C ARG A 160 -11.34 10.73 -1.09
N ASN A 161 -10.13 11.30 -1.11
CA ASN A 161 -9.52 11.84 -2.32
C ASN A 161 -7.98 11.87 -2.24
N ARG A 162 -7.30 12.38 -3.28
CA ARG A 162 -5.83 12.41 -3.36
C ARG A 162 -5.18 13.24 -2.25
N LYS A 163 -5.84 14.33 -1.83
CA LYS A 163 -5.38 15.14 -0.70
C LYS A 163 -5.46 14.34 0.61
N GLY A 164 -6.58 13.64 0.82
CA GLY A 164 -6.76 12.67 1.89
C GLY A 164 -5.68 11.61 1.93
N LEU A 165 -5.37 10.98 0.80
CA LEU A 165 -4.35 9.93 0.74
C LEU A 165 -2.96 10.45 1.13
N ASN A 166 -2.61 11.66 0.69
CA ASN A 166 -1.35 12.29 1.11
C ASN A 166 -1.35 12.58 2.62
N ASN A 167 -2.45 13.11 3.14
CA ASN A 167 -2.61 13.39 4.57
C ASN A 167 -2.56 12.11 5.42
N LEU A 168 -3.17 11.01 4.95
CA LEU A 168 -3.09 9.68 5.55
C LEU A 168 -1.63 9.22 5.69
N PHE A 169 -0.82 9.36 4.63
CA PHE A 169 0.61 9.05 4.69
C PHE A 169 1.39 9.95 5.66
N VAL A 170 1.03 11.24 5.75
CA VAL A 170 1.62 12.15 6.74
C VAL A 170 1.28 11.73 8.16
N LEU A 171 0.02 11.36 8.43
CA LEU A 171 -0.42 10.85 9.73
C LEU A 171 0.32 9.56 10.11
N VAL A 172 0.44 8.59 9.19
CA VAL A 172 1.26 7.39 9.42
C VAL A 172 2.68 7.78 9.78
N LYS A 173 3.34 8.64 9.00
CA LYS A 173 4.71 9.09 9.28
C LYS A 173 4.82 9.76 10.66
N LYS A 174 3.93 10.69 10.99
CA LYS A 174 3.93 11.42 12.27
C LYS A 174 3.66 10.47 13.45
N SER A 175 2.78 9.49 13.28
CA SER A 175 2.47 8.52 14.32
C SER A 175 3.68 7.67 14.73
N TYR A 176 4.54 7.31 13.77
CA TYR A 176 5.79 6.61 14.04
C TYR A 176 6.92 7.53 14.52
N LYS A 177 6.94 8.79 14.08
CA LYS A 177 8.02 9.73 14.42
C LYS A 177 7.82 10.38 15.79
N ASP A 178 6.62 10.88 16.02
CA ASP A 178 6.29 11.76 17.14
C ASP A 178 5.38 11.05 18.16
N GLY A 179 4.58 10.06 17.72
CA GLY A 179 3.62 9.34 18.54
C GLY A 179 4.01 7.91 18.94
N PHE A 180 5.22 7.45 18.61
CA PHE A 180 5.60 6.05 18.82
C PHE A 180 6.12 5.80 20.24
N TYR A 181 5.54 4.80 20.89
CA TYR A 181 6.11 4.16 22.09
C TYR A 181 6.11 2.66 21.84
N ARG A 182 5.03 1.97 22.24
CA ARG A 182 4.72 0.62 21.77
C ARG A 182 3.84 0.62 20.51
N TYR A 183 3.08 1.70 20.31
CA TYR A 183 2.12 1.85 19.24
C TYR A 183 2.28 3.23 18.57
N PRO A 184 2.18 3.32 17.23
CA PRO A 184 2.24 4.58 16.50
C PRO A 184 0.92 5.34 16.66
N ARG A 185 0.89 6.36 17.53
CA ARG A 185 -0.35 7.07 17.88
C ARG A 185 -0.48 8.40 17.14
N ILE A 186 -1.72 8.79 16.86
CA ILE A 186 -2.08 10.16 16.47
C ILE A 186 -2.99 10.78 17.53
N ASP A 187 -3.20 12.09 17.44
CA ASP A 187 -4.11 12.84 18.30
C ASP A 187 -4.97 13.85 17.53
N PHE A 188 -5.83 14.57 18.24
CA PHE A 188 -6.69 15.60 17.64
C PHE A 188 -5.91 16.74 16.98
N LYS A 189 -4.71 17.09 17.48
CA LYS A 189 -3.88 18.15 16.88
C LYS A 189 -3.40 17.71 15.50
N MET A 190 -2.91 16.48 15.37
CA MET A 190 -2.53 15.90 14.09
C MET A 190 -3.73 15.77 13.14
N LEU A 191 -4.89 15.31 13.64
CA LEU A 191 -6.12 15.25 12.83
C LEU A 191 -6.57 16.62 12.36
N LYS A 192 -6.48 17.67 13.18
CA LYS A 192 -6.86 19.02 12.76
C LYS A 192 -5.91 19.60 11.69
N GLU A 193 -4.61 19.28 11.78
CA GLU A 193 -3.62 19.73 10.79
C GLU A 193 -3.73 18.96 9.45
N HIS A 194 -4.10 17.67 9.49
CA HIS A 194 -4.06 16.77 8.33
C HIS A 194 -5.41 16.07 8.08
N GLY A 195 -6.52 16.67 8.52
CA GLY A 195 -7.88 16.09 8.44
C GLY A 195 -8.55 16.23 7.08
N GLU A 196 -8.11 17.21 6.29
CA GLU A 196 -8.69 17.52 4.99
C GLU A 196 -8.65 16.31 4.04
N GLY A 197 -9.80 15.99 3.44
CA GLY A 197 -9.91 14.86 2.50
C GLY A 197 -9.88 13.49 3.16
N LEU A 198 -9.99 13.40 4.48
CA LEU A 198 -10.18 12.14 5.20
C LEU A 198 -11.66 11.91 5.52
N HIS A 199 -12.04 10.65 5.61
CA HIS A 199 -13.29 10.17 6.17
C HIS A 199 -12.94 9.36 7.43
N VAL A 200 -13.55 9.71 8.57
CA VAL A 200 -13.23 9.17 9.89
C VAL A 200 -14.49 8.61 10.53
N ASN A 201 -14.36 7.49 11.22
CA ASN A 201 -15.47 6.94 11.99
C ASN A 201 -15.06 6.59 13.43
N SER A 202 -16.04 6.30 14.29
CA SER A 202 -15.83 6.06 15.71
C SER A 202 -15.15 4.74 16.08
N ALA A 203 -14.85 3.88 15.09
CA ALA A 203 -14.21 2.57 15.20
C ALA A 203 -14.99 1.53 16.03
N CYS A 204 -14.32 0.39 16.30
CA CYS A 204 -14.85 -0.78 16.98
C CYS A 204 -14.98 -0.60 18.51
N LEU A 205 -15.10 -1.69 19.28
CA LEU A 205 -15.11 -1.66 20.75
C LEU A 205 -13.83 -1.05 21.36
N GLY A 206 -12.71 -1.08 20.63
CA GLY A 206 -11.47 -0.40 21.01
C GLY A 206 -11.49 1.12 20.79
N GLY A 207 -12.53 1.65 20.14
CA GLY A 207 -12.71 3.08 19.88
C GLY A 207 -13.01 3.92 21.12
N ILE A 208 -12.75 5.22 21.02
CA ILE A 208 -12.94 6.16 22.14
C ILE A 208 -14.42 6.35 22.52
N PHE A 209 -15.34 6.28 21.54
CA PHE A 209 -16.79 6.36 21.79
C PHE A 209 -17.26 5.16 22.61
N SER A 210 -16.93 3.95 22.14
CA SER A 210 -17.18 2.69 22.85
C SER A 210 -16.64 2.73 24.28
N ASN A 211 -15.44 3.29 24.46
CA ASN A 211 -14.86 3.46 25.80
C ASN A 211 -15.70 4.37 26.70
N ARG A 212 -16.10 5.56 26.24
CA ARG A 212 -16.88 6.52 27.03
C ARG A 212 -18.23 5.93 27.44
N ILE A 213 -18.90 5.25 26.52
CA ILE A 213 -20.17 4.55 26.79
C ILE A 213 -19.96 3.48 27.86
N LEU A 214 -19.07 2.52 27.60
CA LEU A 214 -18.92 1.34 28.43
C LEU A 214 -18.36 1.64 29.83
N ARG A 215 -17.45 2.62 29.95
CA ARG A 215 -17.01 3.10 31.27
C ARG A 215 -18.10 3.89 31.98
N GLY A 216 -18.84 4.73 31.25
CA GLY A 216 -19.95 5.48 31.84
C GLY A 216 -20.99 4.55 32.45
N VAL A 217 -21.41 3.53 31.69
CA VAL A 217 -22.32 2.48 32.17
C VAL A 217 -21.74 1.74 33.38
N ALA A 218 -20.46 1.36 33.34
CA ALA A 218 -19.82 0.65 34.45
C ALA A 218 -19.59 1.52 35.71
N HIS A 219 -19.70 2.84 35.59
CA HIS A 219 -19.58 3.80 36.68
C HIS A 219 -20.94 4.41 37.06
N ASP A 220 -22.05 3.79 36.63
CA ASP A 220 -23.42 4.24 36.90
C ASP A 220 -23.69 5.70 36.48
N LYS A 221 -22.96 6.22 35.47
CA LYS A 221 -23.28 7.53 34.87
C LYS A 221 -24.66 7.45 34.24
N SER A 222 -25.43 8.52 34.38
CA SER A 222 -26.70 8.65 33.67
C SER A 222 -26.48 8.66 32.16
N ARG A 223 -27.50 8.25 31.41
CA ARG A 223 -27.50 8.26 29.95
C ARG A 223 -27.18 9.66 29.39
N ASP A 224 -27.73 10.71 30.01
CA ASP A 224 -27.47 12.12 29.65
C ASP A 224 -26.00 12.52 29.87
N GLU A 225 -25.35 12.06 30.94
CA GLU A 225 -23.93 12.33 31.18
C GLU A 225 -23.04 11.68 30.12
N ILE A 226 -23.36 10.44 29.74
CA ILE A 226 -22.65 9.74 28.67
C ILE A 226 -22.86 10.47 27.34
N GLN A 227 -24.09 10.85 27.01
CA GLN A 227 -24.37 11.59 25.78
C GLN A 227 -23.65 12.95 25.73
N LYS A 228 -23.48 13.64 26.87
CA LYS A 228 -22.64 14.85 26.95
C LYS A 228 -21.17 14.57 26.66
N ASP A 229 -20.62 13.47 27.19
CA ASP A 229 -19.24 13.05 26.89
C ASP A 229 -19.08 12.76 25.38
N LEU A 230 -20.07 12.11 24.75
CA LEU A 230 -20.07 11.84 23.32
C LEU A 230 -20.20 13.12 22.48
N LEU A 231 -21.06 14.07 22.88
CA LEU A 231 -21.20 15.37 22.22
C LEU A 231 -19.86 16.12 22.18
N ASN A 232 -19.16 16.19 23.31
CA ASN A 232 -17.84 16.82 23.39
C ASN A 232 -16.81 16.15 22.46
N LEU A 233 -16.87 14.83 22.30
CA LEU A 233 -16.00 14.11 21.36
C LEU A 233 -16.37 14.40 19.91
N THR A 234 -17.67 14.36 19.59
CA THR A 234 -18.20 14.67 18.26
C THR A 234 -17.79 16.07 17.82
N ASP A 235 -17.92 17.08 18.68
CA ASP A 235 -17.49 18.45 18.38
C ASP A 235 -16.00 18.51 18.01
N ARG A 236 -15.14 17.80 18.73
CA ARG A 236 -13.69 17.75 18.44
C ARG A 236 -13.37 17.04 17.13
N PHE A 237 -14.06 15.94 16.81
CA PHE A 237 -13.85 15.24 15.55
C PHE A 237 -14.35 16.06 14.38
N THR A 238 -15.55 16.64 14.48
CA THR A 238 -16.13 17.48 13.42
C THR A 238 -15.34 18.78 13.21
N ASP A 239 -14.77 19.39 14.26
CA ASP A 239 -13.82 20.51 14.14
C ASP A 239 -12.50 20.10 13.45
N ALA A 240 -12.05 18.85 13.65
CA ALA A 240 -10.80 18.36 13.07
C ALA A 240 -10.93 17.95 11.60
N VAL A 241 -12.03 17.29 11.22
CA VAL A 241 -12.19 16.70 9.87
C VAL A 241 -13.36 17.23 9.06
N GLY A 242 -14.27 18.01 9.65
CA GLY A 242 -15.53 18.43 9.04
C GLY A 242 -16.70 17.52 9.43
N ILE A 243 -17.88 18.12 9.62
CA ILE A 243 -19.10 17.41 10.05
C ILE A 243 -19.53 16.33 9.06
N GLU A 244 -19.33 16.58 7.78
CA GLU A 244 -19.64 15.66 6.69
C GLU A 244 -18.67 14.48 6.61
N ASN A 245 -17.50 14.56 7.27
CA ASN A 245 -16.44 13.57 7.18
C ASN A 245 -16.32 12.67 8.42
N PHE A 246 -17.06 12.94 9.50
CA PHE A 246 -17.13 12.06 10.67
C PHE A 246 -18.40 11.20 10.66
N LYS A 247 -18.30 9.94 11.08
CA LYS A 247 -19.42 8.97 11.13
C LYS A 247 -19.40 8.13 12.41
N LEU A 248 -20.58 7.69 12.85
CA LEU A 248 -20.72 6.76 13.97
C LEU A 248 -20.76 5.33 13.42
N GLU A 249 -19.87 4.47 13.89
CA GLU A 249 -19.70 3.10 13.39
C GLU A 249 -20.50 2.09 14.22
N LEU A 250 -21.38 1.35 13.55
CA LEU A 250 -22.13 0.21 14.10
C LEU A 250 -21.50 -1.11 13.65
N GLN A 251 -21.47 -2.10 14.54
CA GLN A 251 -21.08 -3.48 14.22
C GLN A 251 -22.05 -4.45 14.90
N PHE A 252 -22.24 -5.65 14.37
CA PHE A 252 -23.25 -6.61 14.85
C PHE A 252 -22.64 -7.97 15.27
N ASN A 253 -21.47 -7.93 15.92
CA ASN A 253 -20.86 -9.14 16.48
C ASN A 253 -21.60 -9.68 17.72
N LYS A 254 -21.32 -10.92 18.14
CA LYS A 254 -22.05 -11.64 19.22
C LYS A 254 -21.81 -11.10 20.64
N LEU A 255 -21.16 -9.96 20.80
CA LEU A 255 -20.86 -9.38 22.12
C LEU A 255 -21.99 -8.46 22.55
N ASN A 256 -22.63 -8.74 23.70
CA ASN A 256 -23.63 -7.83 24.28
C ASN A 256 -23.13 -6.37 24.43
N LYS A 257 -21.84 -6.18 24.73
CA LYS A 257 -21.22 -4.85 24.80
C LYS A 257 -21.28 -4.09 23.48
N GLN A 258 -21.17 -4.79 22.34
CA GLN A 258 -21.32 -4.19 21.02
C GLN A 258 -22.72 -3.63 20.84
N HIS A 259 -23.74 -4.40 21.20
CA HIS A 259 -25.13 -3.95 21.07
C HIS A 259 -25.47 -2.82 22.03
N VAL A 260 -24.92 -2.82 23.26
CA VAL A 260 -25.01 -1.66 24.18
C VAL A 260 -24.38 -0.42 23.55
N VAL A 261 -23.19 -0.52 22.94
CA VAL A 261 -22.58 0.62 22.24
C VAL A 261 -23.47 1.10 21.09
N ASN A 262 -24.02 0.18 20.28
CA ASN A 262 -24.92 0.54 19.18
C ASN A 262 -26.16 1.31 19.66
N ASP A 263 -26.76 0.94 20.80
CA ASP A 263 -27.90 1.66 21.39
C ASP A 263 -27.57 3.14 21.63
N TYR A 264 -26.44 3.40 22.30
CA TYR A 264 -25.99 4.77 22.57
C TYR A 264 -25.62 5.53 21.29
N LEU A 265 -25.02 4.86 20.30
CA LEU A 265 -24.69 5.49 19.02
C LEU A 265 -25.93 5.84 18.19
N ILE A 266 -26.96 4.98 18.18
CA ILE A 266 -28.23 5.25 17.50
C ILE A 266 -28.94 6.44 18.15
N GLU A 267 -28.96 6.52 19.47
CA GLU A 267 -29.47 7.69 20.17
C GLU A 267 -28.63 8.93 19.87
N HIS A 268 -27.30 8.82 19.89
CA HIS A 268 -26.41 9.93 19.61
C HIS A 268 -26.61 10.47 18.19
N HIS A 269 -26.86 9.59 17.21
CA HIS A 269 -27.27 9.96 15.85
C HIS A 269 -28.57 10.78 15.86
N LYS A 270 -29.60 10.36 16.59
CA LYS A 270 -30.86 11.10 16.70
C LYS A 270 -30.70 12.48 17.33
N LEU A 271 -29.77 12.62 18.27
CA LEU A 271 -29.49 13.90 18.95
C LEU A 271 -28.68 14.87 18.09
N THR A 272 -27.73 14.36 17.31
CA THR A 272 -26.71 15.19 16.62
C THR A 272 -26.89 15.29 15.11
N GLY A 273 -27.59 14.33 14.50
CA GLY A 273 -27.65 14.15 13.06
C GLY A 273 -26.38 13.55 12.43
N ILE A 274 -25.34 13.21 13.20
CA ILE A 274 -24.13 12.58 12.65
C ILE A 274 -24.51 11.21 12.06
N PRO A 275 -24.24 10.93 10.77
CA PRO A 275 -24.74 9.70 10.15
C PRO A 275 -24.08 8.43 10.72
N LEU A 276 -24.89 7.37 10.80
CA LEU A 276 -24.46 6.01 11.16
C LEU A 276 -23.91 5.29 9.93
N ILE A 277 -22.85 4.51 10.10
CA ILE A 277 -22.36 3.54 9.10
C ILE A 277 -22.19 2.18 9.76
N SER A 278 -22.30 1.10 9.00
CA SER A 278 -22.01 -0.25 9.51
C SER A 278 -20.69 -0.78 8.95
N THR A 279 -19.96 -1.58 9.72
CA THR A 279 -18.73 -2.24 9.25
C THR A 279 -18.62 -3.66 9.80
N ALA A 280 -17.78 -4.48 9.16
CA ALA A 280 -17.56 -5.88 9.55
C ALA A 280 -16.27 -6.11 10.36
N ASP A 281 -15.38 -5.10 10.42
CA ASP A 281 -14.07 -5.18 11.08
C ASP A 281 -13.32 -6.47 10.71
N SER A 282 -13.27 -6.77 9.40
CA SER A 282 -12.81 -8.07 8.92
C SER A 282 -11.31 -8.26 9.13
N HIS A 283 -10.88 -9.44 9.54
CA HIS A 283 -9.50 -9.81 9.85
C HIS A 283 -9.01 -11.04 9.09
N TYR A 284 -9.84 -11.71 8.30
CA TYR A 284 -9.43 -12.86 7.49
C TYR A 284 -10.24 -12.95 6.20
N PRO A 285 -9.68 -13.48 5.10
CA PRO A 285 -10.15 -13.18 3.75
C PRO A 285 -11.47 -13.88 3.37
N SER A 286 -11.84 -14.96 4.07
CA SER A 286 -13.06 -15.73 3.80
C SER A 286 -13.53 -16.46 5.05
N ASN A 287 -14.83 -16.76 5.13
CA ASN A 287 -15.47 -17.36 6.31
C ASN A 287 -14.83 -18.70 6.76
N ASP A 288 -14.22 -19.47 5.86
CA ASP A 288 -13.52 -20.73 6.15
C ASP A 288 -12.12 -20.55 6.80
N LYS A 289 -11.61 -19.32 6.92
CA LYS A 289 -10.26 -19.03 7.46
C LYS A 289 -10.21 -18.70 8.94
N TRP A 290 -11.34 -18.73 9.65
CA TRP A 290 -11.40 -18.39 11.07
C TRP A 290 -10.41 -19.21 11.92
N GLN A 291 -10.28 -20.53 11.68
CA GLN A 291 -9.37 -21.40 12.45
C GLN A 291 -7.90 -21.00 12.26
N ALA A 292 -7.52 -20.76 11.01
CA ALA A 292 -6.17 -20.34 10.65
C ALA A 292 -5.85 -18.99 11.30
N ARG A 293 -6.83 -18.07 11.34
CA ARG A 293 -6.68 -16.78 11.98
C ARG A 293 -6.53 -16.88 13.49
N GLU A 294 -7.35 -17.70 14.17
CA GLU A 294 -7.22 -17.90 15.62
C GLU A 294 -5.88 -18.51 16.01
N LEU A 295 -5.37 -19.43 15.19
CA LEU A 295 -4.03 -19.98 15.34
C LEU A 295 -2.96 -18.90 15.14
N TYR A 296 -3.07 -18.10 14.08
CA TYR A 296 -2.13 -17.02 13.77
C TYR A 296 -2.05 -15.99 14.91
N LYS A 297 -3.20 -15.61 15.47
CA LYS A 297 -3.26 -14.71 16.62
C LYS A 297 -2.54 -15.29 17.84
N LYS A 298 -2.75 -16.58 18.15
CA LYS A 298 -2.05 -17.26 19.26
C LYS A 298 -0.54 -17.34 19.06
N LEU A 299 -0.06 -17.50 17.83
CA LEU A 299 1.38 -17.52 17.54
C LEU A 299 2.07 -16.20 17.94
N GLY A 300 1.39 -15.06 17.80
CA GLY A 300 1.92 -13.75 18.24
C GLY A 300 2.19 -13.64 19.74
N TRP A 301 1.60 -14.53 20.54
CA TRP A 301 1.70 -14.56 22.00
C TRP A 301 2.35 -15.83 22.55
N LEU A 302 2.99 -16.62 21.67
CA LEU A 302 3.66 -17.86 22.05
C LEU A 302 4.70 -17.60 23.14
N GLY A 303 4.65 -18.38 24.24
CA GLY A 303 5.53 -18.23 25.39
C GLY A 303 5.11 -17.17 26.43
N LYS A 304 3.99 -16.44 26.23
CA LYS A 304 3.48 -15.43 27.18
C LYS A 304 2.12 -15.76 27.82
N LYS A 305 1.33 -16.69 27.27
CA LYS A 305 -0.01 -17.07 27.77
C LYS A 305 -0.12 -18.61 27.90
N ASP A 306 -0.66 -19.11 29.01
CA ASP A 306 -0.65 -20.53 29.40
C ASP A 306 -1.76 -21.42 28.77
N ASN A 307 -2.47 -20.98 27.73
CA ASN A 307 -3.47 -21.82 27.05
C ASN A 307 -3.56 -21.54 25.54
N LEU A 308 -3.06 -22.48 24.73
CA LEU A 308 -3.00 -22.38 23.26
C LEU A 308 -4.09 -23.18 22.55
N THR A 309 -5.09 -23.72 23.26
CA THR A 309 -6.21 -24.42 22.64
C THR A 309 -7.03 -23.49 21.75
N LEU A 310 -7.37 -23.95 20.54
CA LEU A 310 -8.26 -23.23 19.63
C LEU A 310 -9.71 -23.34 20.12
N PRO A 311 -10.52 -22.27 19.98
CA PRO A 311 -11.95 -22.33 20.29
C PRO A 311 -12.71 -23.20 19.28
N ALA A 312 -13.89 -23.68 19.66
CA ALA A 312 -14.86 -24.18 18.69
C ALA A 312 -15.48 -23.01 17.90
N PHE A 313 -16.16 -23.29 16.79
CA PHE A 313 -16.75 -22.25 15.95
C PHE A 313 -17.87 -21.50 16.68
N GLU A 314 -18.67 -22.24 17.45
CA GLU A 314 -19.82 -21.72 18.21
C GLU A 314 -19.37 -20.78 19.34
N ASP A 315 -18.14 -20.96 19.83
CA ASP A 315 -17.52 -20.13 20.87
C ASP A 315 -16.87 -18.85 20.32
N LEU A 316 -16.87 -18.65 18.99
CA LEU A 316 -16.34 -17.43 18.39
C LEU A 316 -17.19 -16.23 18.78
N LYS A 317 -16.55 -15.29 19.47
CA LYS A 317 -17.16 -14.00 19.84
C LYS A 317 -17.51 -13.14 18.62
N CYS A 318 -16.73 -13.26 17.55
CA CYS A 318 -16.87 -12.45 16.35
C CYS A 318 -16.44 -13.24 15.11
N GLU A 319 -17.20 -13.11 14.03
CA GLU A 319 -16.85 -13.67 12.72
C GLU A 319 -16.29 -12.56 11.83
N LEU A 320 -14.97 -12.34 11.88
CA LEU A 320 -14.29 -11.21 11.25
C LEU A 320 -13.84 -11.51 9.81
N TYR A 321 -14.77 -11.81 8.90
CA TYR A 321 -14.49 -11.90 7.45
C TYR A 321 -15.24 -10.81 6.67
N PRO A 322 -14.88 -10.49 5.41
CA PRO A 322 -15.65 -9.57 4.60
C PRO A 322 -17.08 -10.08 4.40
N LYS A 323 -18.08 -9.29 4.75
CA LYS A 323 -19.50 -9.64 4.62
C LYS A 323 -20.17 -8.80 3.55
N ASN A 324 -21.13 -9.38 2.84
CA ASN A 324 -22.02 -8.65 1.95
C ASN A 324 -23.19 -8.02 2.74
N ALA A 325 -24.05 -7.26 2.04
CA ALA A 325 -25.16 -6.53 2.67
C ALA A 325 -26.14 -7.45 3.41
N GLN A 326 -26.50 -8.60 2.81
CA GLN A 326 -27.41 -9.56 3.43
C GLN A 326 -26.78 -10.19 4.68
N GLN A 327 -25.51 -10.58 4.62
CA GLN A 327 -24.79 -11.15 5.78
C GLN A 327 -24.69 -10.14 6.94
N MET A 328 -24.46 -8.86 6.65
CA MET A 328 -24.50 -7.79 7.66
C MET A 328 -25.89 -7.63 8.28
N TRP A 329 -26.94 -7.76 7.45
CA TRP A 329 -28.33 -7.69 7.92
C TRP A 329 -28.70 -8.90 8.79
N ASP A 330 -28.28 -10.10 8.40
CA ASP A 330 -28.53 -11.33 9.16
C ASP A 330 -27.89 -11.26 10.56
N GLU A 331 -26.67 -10.74 10.67
CA GLU A 331 -26.04 -10.50 11.98
C GLU A 331 -26.81 -9.47 12.83
N PHE A 332 -27.31 -8.41 12.21
CA PHE A 332 -28.20 -7.47 12.90
C PHE A 332 -29.47 -8.16 13.40
N LEU A 333 -30.09 -9.04 12.60
CA LEU A 333 -31.32 -9.74 12.98
C LEU A 333 -31.12 -10.67 14.19
N GLU A 334 -29.94 -11.27 14.36
CA GLU A 334 -29.65 -12.04 15.59
C GLU A 334 -29.65 -11.12 16.82
N GLY A 335 -28.96 -9.97 16.74
CA GLY A 335 -28.99 -8.97 17.82
C GLY A 335 -30.38 -8.36 18.05
N TYR A 336 -31.18 -8.20 16.99
CA TYR A 336 -32.56 -7.67 17.06
C TYR A 336 -33.48 -8.55 17.92
N LYS A 337 -33.31 -9.88 17.87
CA LYS A 337 -34.09 -10.83 18.67
C LYS A 337 -33.84 -10.67 20.17
N GLU A 338 -32.61 -10.33 20.54
CA GLU A 338 -32.16 -10.28 21.94
C GLU A 338 -32.28 -8.88 22.57
N HIS A 339 -32.34 -7.83 21.76
CA HIS A 339 -32.21 -6.45 22.23
C HIS A 339 -33.36 -5.54 21.79
N ASP A 340 -34.25 -5.23 22.75
CA ASP A 340 -35.45 -4.43 22.53
C ASP A 340 -35.19 -3.01 22.00
N PHE A 341 -34.03 -2.40 22.30
CA PHE A 341 -33.71 -1.04 21.86
C PHE A 341 -33.54 -0.91 20.34
N TYR A 342 -33.40 -2.01 19.59
CA TYR A 342 -33.42 -1.93 18.13
C TYR A 342 -34.83 -1.75 17.55
N LYS A 343 -35.88 -2.04 18.32
CA LYS A 343 -37.26 -1.88 17.87
C LYS A 343 -37.55 -0.42 17.58
N GLY A 344 -37.99 -0.12 16.36
CA GLY A 344 -38.19 1.24 15.85
C GLY A 344 -36.95 1.90 15.24
N ASN A 345 -35.79 1.21 15.20
CA ASN A 345 -34.55 1.69 14.58
C ASN A 345 -34.13 0.86 13.35
N GLU A 346 -34.99 -0.05 12.89
CA GLU A 346 -34.67 -1.02 11.85
C GLU A 346 -34.27 -0.33 10.54
N LEU A 347 -34.97 0.74 10.16
CA LEU A 347 -34.65 1.52 8.95
C LEU A 347 -33.32 2.26 9.09
N LEU A 348 -33.00 2.81 10.27
CA LEU A 348 -31.71 3.48 10.51
C LEU A 348 -30.53 2.51 10.36
N VAL A 349 -30.71 1.26 10.82
CA VAL A 349 -29.70 0.20 10.68
C VAL A 349 -29.56 -0.25 9.23
N LYS A 350 -30.68 -0.47 8.53
CA LYS A 350 -30.64 -0.77 7.09
C LYS A 350 -29.87 0.30 6.32
N GLU A 351 -30.21 1.57 6.57
CA GLU A 351 -29.55 2.69 5.94
C GLU A 351 -28.07 2.78 6.32
N SER A 352 -27.66 2.46 7.55
CA SER A 352 -26.23 2.48 7.93
C SER A 352 -25.40 1.45 7.18
N ILE A 353 -26.00 0.31 6.81
CA ILE A 353 -25.37 -0.70 5.95
C ILE A 353 -25.20 -0.14 4.53
N GLU A 354 -26.29 0.35 3.91
CA GLU A 354 -26.27 0.86 2.53
C GLU A 354 -25.41 2.12 2.37
N ARG A 355 -25.38 2.98 3.39
CA ARG A 355 -24.67 4.26 3.38
C ARG A 355 -23.17 4.12 3.16
N THR A 356 -22.56 3.01 3.58
CA THR A 356 -21.13 2.77 3.31
C THR A 356 -20.83 2.70 1.82
N HIS A 357 -21.65 1.97 1.07
CA HIS A 357 -21.56 1.90 -0.38
C HIS A 357 -21.85 3.27 -1.00
N ASP A 358 -22.88 3.96 -0.53
CA ASP A 358 -23.28 5.26 -1.08
C ASP A 358 -22.18 6.32 -0.89
N ILE A 359 -21.54 6.38 0.29
CA ILE A 359 -20.38 7.25 0.53
C ILE A 359 -19.24 6.93 -0.44
N VAL A 360 -18.92 5.64 -0.59
CA VAL A 360 -17.81 5.20 -1.45
C VAL A 360 -18.04 5.54 -2.92
N TRP A 361 -19.26 5.45 -3.42
CA TRP A 361 -19.55 5.65 -4.85
C TRP A 361 -20.01 7.06 -5.21
N ASN A 362 -20.61 7.78 -4.27
CA ASN A 362 -21.12 9.14 -4.52
C ASN A 362 -20.16 10.23 -4.03
N ASP A 363 -19.44 9.99 -2.93
CA ASP A 363 -18.68 11.05 -2.25
C ASP A 363 -17.16 10.90 -2.43
N PHE A 364 -16.66 9.67 -2.58
CA PHE A 364 -15.22 9.45 -2.76
C PHE A 364 -14.79 9.68 -4.21
N GLU A 365 -13.61 10.28 -4.37
CA GLU A 365 -12.91 10.43 -5.63
C GLU A 365 -12.02 9.21 -5.90
N ASP A 366 -11.67 8.99 -7.17
CA ASP A 366 -10.68 7.98 -7.51
C ASP A 366 -9.31 8.36 -6.92
N THR A 367 -8.77 7.47 -6.09
CA THR A 367 -7.46 7.61 -5.47
C THR A 367 -6.50 6.54 -5.97
N TRP A 368 -5.25 6.93 -6.20
CA TRP A 368 -4.20 6.00 -6.64
C TRP A 368 -2.89 6.32 -5.95
N ILE A 369 -2.06 5.28 -5.77
CA ILE A 369 -0.68 5.44 -5.35
C ILE A 369 0.12 5.86 -6.58
N ASP A 370 0.86 6.95 -6.46
CA ASP A 370 1.71 7.44 -7.54
C ASP A 370 2.94 6.55 -7.67
N VAL A 371 2.92 5.68 -8.67
CA VAL A 371 4.01 4.75 -8.99
C VAL A 371 4.97 5.30 -10.04
N SER A 372 4.85 6.59 -10.42
CA SER A 372 5.79 7.19 -11.36
C SER A 372 7.20 7.19 -10.77
N ALA A 373 8.22 6.99 -11.61
CA ALA A 373 9.59 7.13 -11.18
C ALA A 373 9.82 8.54 -10.59
N LYS A 374 10.36 8.60 -9.37
CA LYS A 374 10.71 9.84 -8.67
C LYS A 374 12.23 10.01 -8.65
N LEU A 375 12.78 10.42 -9.79
CA LEU A 375 14.21 10.78 -9.87
C LEU A 375 14.42 12.21 -9.36
N PRO A 376 15.57 12.52 -8.75
CA PRO A 376 15.91 13.90 -8.38
C PRO A 376 15.85 14.82 -9.60
N THR A 377 15.26 16.00 -9.44
CA THR A 377 15.32 17.05 -10.47
C THR A 377 16.73 17.62 -10.49
N ILE A 378 17.48 17.36 -11.55
CA ILE A 378 18.81 17.93 -11.74
C ILE A 378 18.68 19.16 -12.64
N THR A 379 18.79 20.35 -12.04
CA THR A 379 18.86 21.61 -12.76
C THR A 379 20.31 21.94 -13.05
N ILE A 380 20.66 22.02 -14.33
CA ILE A 380 22.04 22.28 -14.78
C ILE A 380 22.04 23.66 -15.44
N PRO A 381 22.75 24.65 -14.88
CA PRO A 381 22.79 25.99 -15.46
C PRO A 381 23.20 25.94 -16.94
N ASN A 382 22.38 26.56 -17.80
CA ASN A 382 22.63 26.73 -19.23
C ASN A 382 22.82 25.42 -20.04
N LYS A 383 22.40 24.25 -19.53
CA LYS A 383 22.52 22.98 -20.25
C LYS A 383 21.27 22.10 -20.09
N THR A 384 20.95 21.37 -21.16
CA THR A 384 19.99 20.26 -21.06
C THR A 384 20.66 19.05 -20.37
N PRO A 385 19.88 18.15 -19.72
CA PRO A 385 20.41 16.91 -19.15
C PRO A 385 21.25 16.12 -20.15
N PHE A 386 20.75 15.95 -21.38
CA PHE A 386 21.49 15.25 -22.43
C PHE A 386 22.83 15.90 -22.77
N LYS A 387 22.85 17.24 -22.91
CA LYS A 387 24.10 17.94 -23.23
C LYS A 387 25.12 17.79 -22.12
N HIS A 388 24.70 17.91 -20.87
CA HIS A 388 25.58 17.70 -19.73
C HIS A 388 26.12 16.26 -19.67
N LEU A 389 25.25 15.25 -19.78
CA LEU A 389 25.66 13.85 -19.82
C LEU A 389 26.65 13.57 -20.96
N SER A 390 26.39 14.12 -22.15
CA SER A 390 27.29 14.00 -23.30
C SER A 390 28.65 14.65 -23.06
N ASP A 391 28.69 15.79 -22.38
CA ASP A 391 29.94 16.47 -22.03
C ASP A 391 30.75 15.64 -21.01
N LEU A 392 30.10 15.04 -20.00
CA LEU A 392 30.75 14.15 -19.04
C LEU A 392 31.40 12.96 -19.74
N VAL A 393 30.65 12.27 -20.60
CA VAL A 393 31.15 11.10 -21.36
C VAL A 393 32.28 11.51 -22.30
N LYS A 394 32.15 12.64 -23.00
CA LYS A 394 33.20 13.15 -23.90
C LYS A 394 34.48 13.48 -23.14
N ASN A 395 34.38 14.16 -22.01
CA ASN A 395 35.54 14.51 -21.20
C ASN A 395 36.24 13.25 -20.69
N SER A 396 35.48 12.26 -20.21
CA SER A 396 36.03 10.98 -19.77
C SER A 396 36.75 10.22 -20.89
N LEU A 397 36.18 10.15 -22.10
CA LEU A 397 36.86 9.58 -23.27
C LEU A 397 38.22 10.23 -23.55
N VAL A 398 38.33 11.54 -23.32
CA VAL A 398 39.60 12.26 -23.47
C VAL A 398 40.57 11.90 -22.35
N THR A 399 40.11 11.92 -21.10
CA THR A 399 40.90 11.58 -19.91
C THR A 399 41.47 10.16 -19.98
N GLU A 400 40.68 9.18 -20.42
CA GLU A 400 41.10 7.78 -20.57
C GLU A 400 41.94 7.54 -21.84
N GLY A 401 42.17 8.55 -22.68
CA GLY A 401 42.92 8.40 -23.94
C GLY A 401 42.16 7.64 -25.04
N LEU A 402 40.85 7.43 -24.88
CA LEU A 402 40.00 6.62 -25.77
C LEU A 402 39.34 7.44 -26.91
N HIS A 403 39.44 8.76 -26.88
CA HIS A 403 38.77 9.69 -27.81
C HIS A 403 39.18 9.55 -29.28
N THR A 404 40.32 8.94 -29.60
CA THR A 404 40.76 8.64 -30.98
C THR A 404 40.39 7.22 -31.43
N ASN A 405 39.95 6.35 -30.51
CA ASN A 405 39.53 5.00 -30.83
C ASN A 405 38.09 4.99 -31.37
N LYS A 406 37.94 4.62 -32.64
CA LYS A 406 36.65 4.62 -33.34
C LYS A 406 35.62 3.70 -32.69
N GLU A 407 36.03 2.54 -32.17
CA GLU A 407 35.11 1.58 -31.54
C GLU A 407 34.47 2.17 -30.29
N TYR A 408 35.27 2.80 -29.42
CA TYR A 408 34.80 3.43 -28.18
C TYR A 408 33.92 4.65 -28.47
N VAL A 409 34.32 5.50 -29.43
CA VAL A 409 33.55 6.68 -29.80
C VAL A 409 32.19 6.29 -30.39
N ASP A 410 32.15 5.29 -31.28
CA ASP A 410 30.90 4.83 -31.89
C ASP A 410 30.00 4.14 -30.86
N ARG A 411 30.57 3.33 -29.96
CA ARG A 411 29.84 2.72 -28.85
C ARG A 411 29.25 3.77 -27.91
N ALA A 412 30.02 4.78 -27.50
CA ALA A 412 29.53 5.85 -26.62
C ALA A 412 28.39 6.65 -27.27
N LYS A 413 28.50 6.97 -28.57
CA LYS A 413 27.43 7.63 -29.33
C LYS A 413 26.17 6.79 -29.40
N TYR A 414 26.31 5.48 -29.65
CA TYR A 414 25.19 4.56 -29.71
C TYR A 414 24.43 4.51 -28.36
N GLU A 415 25.15 4.31 -27.26
CA GLU A 415 24.54 4.26 -25.93
C GLU A 415 23.90 5.60 -25.54
N LEU A 416 24.59 6.73 -25.76
CA LEU A 416 24.02 8.07 -25.50
C LEU A 416 22.75 8.33 -26.32
N SER A 417 22.71 7.87 -27.57
CA SER A 417 21.53 8.00 -28.43
C SER A 417 20.34 7.23 -27.86
N ASP A 418 20.56 6.02 -27.35
CA ASP A 418 19.54 5.22 -26.68
C ASP A 418 19.09 5.84 -25.36
N ILE A 419 20.01 6.33 -24.54
CA ILE A 419 19.70 7.00 -23.26
C ILE A 419 18.81 8.23 -23.50
N LYS A 420 19.13 9.04 -24.52
CA LYS A 420 18.34 10.20 -24.91
C LYS A 420 16.94 9.80 -25.37
N TYR A 421 16.86 8.78 -26.23
CA TYR A 421 15.59 8.31 -26.76
C TYR A 421 14.67 7.81 -25.64
N LEU A 422 15.24 7.13 -24.64
CA LEU A 422 14.51 6.57 -23.50
C LEU A 422 14.20 7.60 -22.39
N GLY A 423 14.78 8.81 -22.46
CA GLY A 423 14.58 9.84 -21.44
C GLY A 423 15.24 9.52 -20.09
N HIS A 424 16.36 8.78 -20.10
CA HIS A 424 17.03 8.33 -18.88
C HIS A 424 18.25 9.18 -18.49
N GLU A 425 18.44 10.35 -19.10
CA GLU A 425 19.61 11.20 -18.83
C GLU A 425 19.73 11.57 -17.35
N ALA A 426 18.62 11.93 -16.70
CA ALA A 426 18.60 12.27 -15.28
C ALA A 426 19.04 11.10 -14.38
N TYR A 427 18.73 9.86 -14.76
CA TYR A 427 19.17 8.67 -14.03
C TYR A 427 20.70 8.54 -14.07
N PHE A 428 21.31 8.61 -15.26
CA PHE A 428 22.76 8.48 -15.40
C PHE A 428 23.52 9.61 -14.71
N ILE A 429 23.02 10.85 -14.80
CA ILE A 429 23.64 12.00 -14.11
C ILE A 429 23.51 11.84 -12.60
N THR A 430 22.34 11.42 -12.09
CA THR A 430 22.16 11.16 -10.65
C THR A 430 23.16 10.11 -10.15
N MET A 431 23.31 9.01 -10.89
CA MET A 431 24.24 7.94 -10.53
C MET A 431 25.70 8.42 -10.57
N TYR A 432 26.08 9.19 -11.59
CA TYR A 432 27.40 9.82 -11.67
C TYR A 432 27.69 10.68 -10.44
N GLU A 433 26.77 11.58 -10.05
CA GLU A 433 26.95 12.45 -8.88
C GLU A 433 27.06 11.66 -7.57
N ILE A 434 26.27 10.60 -7.40
CA ILE A 434 26.35 9.71 -6.23
C ILE A 434 27.73 9.04 -6.15
N PHE A 435 28.20 8.46 -7.26
CA PHE A 435 29.49 7.76 -7.31
C PHE A 435 30.65 8.74 -7.11
N LYS A 436 30.62 9.91 -7.77
CA LYS A 436 31.63 10.96 -7.56
C LYS A 436 31.70 11.44 -6.12
N LYS A 437 30.56 11.59 -5.45
CA LYS A 437 30.58 11.97 -4.03
C LYS A 437 31.13 10.85 -3.15
N ALA A 438 30.78 9.60 -3.43
CA ALA A 438 31.19 8.46 -2.62
C ALA A 438 32.65 8.03 -2.84
N GLU A 439 33.26 8.31 -4.00
CA GLU A 439 34.67 7.94 -4.32
C GLU A 439 35.67 8.59 -3.35
N THR A 440 35.30 9.73 -2.76
CA THR A 440 36.09 10.44 -1.73
C THR A 440 36.02 9.78 -0.33
N LYS A 441 35.13 8.80 -0.14
CA LYS A 441 34.83 8.20 1.17
C LYS A 441 35.01 6.70 1.21
N THR A 442 34.95 6.02 0.06
CA THR A 442 35.03 4.56 -0.01
C THR A 442 35.46 4.09 -1.39
N LEU A 443 35.87 2.82 -1.48
CA LEU A 443 36.19 2.14 -2.73
C LEU A 443 34.94 1.45 -3.28
N PHE A 444 34.84 1.37 -4.61
CA PHE A 444 33.76 0.67 -5.28
C PHE A 444 34.18 -0.70 -5.77
N GLY A 445 33.21 -1.64 -5.81
CA GLY A 445 33.37 -2.87 -6.57
C GLY A 445 33.38 -2.60 -8.07
N ALA A 446 33.87 -3.55 -8.87
CA ALA A 446 34.05 -3.37 -10.31
C ALA A 446 32.73 -3.15 -11.11
N GLY A 447 31.61 -3.56 -10.55
CA GLY A 447 30.29 -3.54 -11.18
C GLY A 447 29.59 -4.89 -11.03
N ARG A 448 28.26 -4.90 -11.03
CA ARG A 448 27.45 -6.14 -10.97
C ARG A 448 26.25 -6.07 -11.91
N GLY A 449 25.81 -7.23 -12.37
CA GLY A 449 24.66 -7.34 -13.27
C GLY A 449 24.91 -6.67 -14.63
N SER A 450 23.83 -6.34 -15.33
CA SER A 450 23.93 -5.84 -16.71
C SER A 450 24.55 -4.45 -16.83
N GLY A 451 24.59 -3.65 -15.76
CA GLY A 451 25.17 -2.32 -15.79
C GLY A 451 26.64 -2.29 -16.22
N ALA A 452 27.38 -3.39 -16.04
CA ALA A 452 28.76 -3.55 -16.50
C ALA A 452 28.91 -3.66 -18.04
N GLY A 453 27.80 -3.87 -18.77
CA GLY A 453 27.80 -3.86 -20.24
C GLY A 453 27.67 -2.47 -20.88
N SER A 454 27.73 -1.40 -20.09
CA SER A 454 27.57 -0.02 -20.54
C SER A 454 28.92 0.70 -20.55
N LEU A 455 29.35 1.16 -21.73
CA LEU A 455 30.54 1.98 -21.85
C LEU A 455 30.32 3.34 -21.19
N VAL A 456 29.10 3.88 -21.25
CA VAL A 456 28.75 5.12 -20.54
C VAL A 456 28.91 4.96 -19.04
N ASN A 457 28.52 3.83 -18.44
CA ASN A 457 28.71 3.60 -17.00
C ASN A 457 30.19 3.52 -16.63
N TYR A 458 31.01 2.86 -17.46
CA TYR A 458 32.45 2.80 -17.27
C TYR A 458 33.08 4.20 -17.30
N LEU A 459 32.76 4.99 -18.34
CA LEU A 459 33.27 6.35 -18.50
C LEU A 459 32.79 7.31 -17.40
N LEU A 460 31.61 7.09 -16.83
CA LEU A 460 31.12 7.87 -15.68
C LEU A 460 31.70 7.38 -14.33
N GLY A 461 32.50 6.32 -14.31
CA GLY A 461 33.02 5.71 -13.09
C GLY A 461 31.97 4.98 -12.25
N ILE A 462 30.78 4.74 -12.79
CA ILE A 462 29.71 3.96 -12.15
C ILE A 462 30.09 2.47 -12.12
N THR A 463 30.78 2.00 -13.15
CA THR A 463 31.43 0.68 -13.20
C THR A 463 32.92 0.87 -13.44
N GLN A 464 33.74 -0.07 -12.96
CA GLN A 464 35.20 -0.02 -13.13
C GLN A 464 35.71 -0.97 -14.22
N LEU A 465 34.78 -1.68 -14.88
CA LEU A 465 35.08 -2.63 -15.94
C LEU A 465 34.76 -2.01 -17.30
N ASP A 466 35.77 -1.96 -18.17
CA ASP A 466 35.62 -1.61 -19.58
C ASP A 466 34.88 -2.74 -20.31
N PRO A 467 33.68 -2.50 -20.88
CA PRO A 467 32.88 -3.55 -21.50
C PRO A 467 33.42 -4.07 -22.83
N ILE A 468 34.25 -3.28 -23.54
CA ILE A 468 34.64 -3.58 -24.93
C ILE A 468 35.55 -4.83 -25.01
N PRO A 469 36.64 -4.95 -24.24
CA PRO A 469 37.54 -6.11 -24.30
C PRO A 469 36.87 -7.45 -23.98
N TYR A 470 35.78 -7.41 -23.21
CA TYR A 470 35.03 -8.60 -22.77
C TYR A 470 33.74 -8.82 -23.56
N ASN A 471 33.51 -8.06 -24.63
CA ASN A 471 32.31 -8.13 -25.47
C ASN A 471 31.00 -8.04 -24.66
N LEU A 472 30.96 -7.20 -23.62
CA LEU A 472 29.75 -7.03 -22.82
C LEU A 472 28.73 -6.15 -23.55
N LEU A 473 27.49 -6.63 -23.54
CA LEU A 473 26.44 -6.12 -24.42
C LEU A 473 25.65 -4.96 -23.77
N TRP A 474 25.64 -3.80 -24.43
CA TRP A 474 24.75 -2.69 -24.07
C TRP A 474 23.28 -3.12 -24.06
N SER A 475 22.86 -3.85 -25.09
CA SER A 475 21.47 -4.33 -25.26
C SER A 475 20.99 -5.21 -24.11
N ARG A 476 21.91 -5.86 -23.39
CA ARG A 476 21.57 -6.62 -22.19
C ARG A 476 21.22 -5.72 -21.00
N PHE A 477 21.76 -4.50 -20.95
CA PHE A 477 21.45 -3.49 -19.95
C PHE A 477 20.24 -2.66 -20.34
N LEU A 478 20.33 -1.97 -21.48
CA LEU A 478 19.36 -0.99 -21.93
C LEU A 478 19.37 -0.95 -23.47
N GLY A 479 18.28 -0.49 -24.08
CA GLY A 479 18.26 -0.25 -25.52
C GLY A 479 16.85 -0.20 -26.10
N ARG A 480 16.74 0.35 -27.31
CA ARG A 480 15.45 0.59 -27.98
C ARG A 480 14.64 -0.67 -28.25
N HIS A 481 15.29 -1.81 -28.46
CA HIS A 481 14.64 -3.11 -28.66
C HIS A 481 13.78 -3.59 -27.47
N ARG A 482 13.88 -2.92 -26.31
CA ARG A 482 13.02 -3.14 -25.14
C ARG A 482 11.82 -2.18 -25.09
N CYS A 483 11.72 -1.26 -26.05
CA CYS A 483 10.58 -0.37 -26.18
C CYS A 483 9.38 -1.14 -26.73
N LEU A 484 8.22 -0.55 -26.45
CA LEU A 484 6.93 -1.05 -26.92
C LEU A 484 6.91 -1.00 -28.47
N ASP A 485 6.46 -2.09 -29.08
CA ASP A 485 6.25 -2.21 -30.52
C ASP A 485 4.79 -1.91 -30.90
N GLU A 486 4.49 -2.00 -32.20
CA GLU A 486 3.16 -1.78 -32.78
C GLU A 486 2.05 -2.63 -32.13
N ASP A 487 2.39 -3.83 -31.67
CA ASP A 487 1.47 -4.77 -31.05
C ASP A 487 1.36 -4.62 -29.54
N THR A 488 2.18 -3.75 -28.96
CA THR A 488 2.19 -3.51 -27.53
C THR A 488 1.00 -2.67 -27.11
N TYR A 489 0.36 -3.06 -26.00
CA TYR A 489 -0.81 -2.37 -25.48
C TYR A 489 -0.44 -1.14 -24.62
N VAL A 490 -1.08 -0.01 -24.90
CA VAL A 490 -1.05 1.23 -24.14
C VAL A 490 -2.46 1.59 -23.64
N ILE A 491 -2.53 2.42 -22.59
CA ILE A 491 -3.81 2.90 -22.06
C ILE A 491 -4.05 4.30 -22.63
N SER A 492 -5.06 4.43 -23.48
CA SER A 492 -5.55 5.72 -23.98
C SER A 492 -6.65 6.28 -23.09
N GLU A 493 -7.05 7.54 -23.29
CA GLU A 493 -8.24 8.13 -22.64
C GLU A 493 -9.53 7.31 -22.88
N CYS A 494 -9.59 6.50 -23.94
CA CYS A 494 -10.73 5.65 -24.26
C CYS A 494 -10.48 4.15 -23.98
N GLY A 495 -9.45 3.84 -23.18
CA GLY A 495 -9.15 2.47 -22.73
C GLY A 495 -7.91 1.86 -23.38
N LYS A 496 -7.75 0.55 -23.18
CA LYS A 496 -6.56 -0.20 -23.62
C LYS A 496 -6.57 -0.41 -25.15
N LYS A 497 -5.54 0.07 -25.85
CA LYS A 497 -5.34 -0.09 -27.30
C LYS A 497 -3.94 -0.58 -27.61
N LYS A 498 -3.72 -1.22 -28.76
CA LYS A 498 -2.36 -1.45 -29.26
C LYS A 498 -1.79 -0.15 -29.81
N ILE A 499 -0.48 0.04 -29.75
CA ILE A 499 0.19 1.25 -30.25
C ILE A 499 -0.19 1.56 -31.70
N LYS A 500 -0.30 0.53 -32.56
CA LYS A 500 -0.73 0.71 -33.96
C LYS A 500 -2.14 1.30 -34.09
N ASP A 501 -3.02 1.02 -33.12
CA ASP A 501 -4.44 1.38 -33.13
C ASP A 501 -4.74 2.72 -32.41
N VAL A 502 -3.75 3.33 -31.77
CA VAL A 502 -3.88 4.68 -31.16
C VAL A 502 -3.78 5.74 -32.25
N SER A 503 -4.56 6.82 -32.23
CA SER A 503 -4.48 7.89 -33.26
C SER A 503 -3.60 9.08 -32.84
N GLU A 504 -3.05 9.83 -33.80
CA GLU A 504 -2.44 11.13 -33.50
C GLU A 504 -3.47 12.07 -32.87
N GLY A 505 -3.04 12.85 -31.88
CA GLY A 505 -3.91 13.70 -31.05
C GLY A 505 -4.59 12.97 -29.89
N GLU A 506 -4.64 11.63 -29.89
CA GLU A 506 -5.14 10.83 -28.78
C GLU A 506 -4.17 10.89 -27.59
N LYS A 507 -4.69 10.99 -26.35
CA LYS A 507 -3.80 10.95 -25.19
C LYS A 507 -3.60 9.53 -24.70
N VAL A 508 -2.33 9.18 -24.48
CA VAL A 508 -1.93 7.89 -23.88
C VAL A 508 -1.25 8.12 -22.54
N LEU A 509 -1.49 7.21 -21.61
CA LEU A 509 -0.85 7.18 -20.31
C LEU A 509 0.63 6.83 -20.50
N THR A 510 1.51 7.77 -20.18
CA THR A 510 2.95 7.56 -20.26
C THR A 510 3.46 6.76 -19.07
N HIS A 511 4.70 6.27 -19.16
CA HIS A 511 5.42 5.67 -18.02
C HIS A 511 5.59 6.64 -16.83
N THR A 512 5.35 7.94 -17.02
CA THR A 512 5.34 8.96 -15.97
C THR A 512 3.96 9.17 -15.33
N GLY A 513 2.96 8.34 -15.67
CA GLY A 513 1.61 8.40 -15.10
C GLY A 513 0.76 9.58 -15.59
N GLN A 514 1.20 10.30 -16.64
CA GLN A 514 0.47 11.43 -17.20
C GLN A 514 -0.10 11.07 -18.56
N TYR A 515 -1.33 11.51 -18.85
CA TYR A 515 -1.86 11.44 -20.21
C TYR A 515 -1.20 12.52 -21.07
N ARG A 516 -0.49 12.12 -22.13
CA ARG A 516 0.09 13.03 -23.11
C ARG A 516 -0.46 12.75 -24.50
N LYS A 517 -0.76 13.81 -25.25
CA LYS A 517 -1.17 13.69 -26.65
C LYS A 517 -0.05 13.05 -27.47
N ILE A 518 -0.42 12.07 -28.27
CA ILE A 518 0.42 11.56 -29.36
C ILE A 518 0.56 12.71 -30.36
N ILE A 519 1.77 13.26 -30.46
CA ILE A 519 2.08 14.43 -31.31
C ILE A 519 2.60 14.02 -32.70
N ASP A 520 3.09 12.80 -32.82
CA ASP A 520 3.57 12.19 -34.06
C ASP A 520 3.61 10.67 -33.85
N LYS A 521 3.16 9.89 -34.84
CA LYS A 521 3.47 8.47 -34.93
C LYS A 521 4.81 8.30 -35.65
N ALA A 522 5.90 8.37 -34.88
CA ALA A 522 7.14 7.76 -35.33
C ALA A 522 6.97 6.24 -35.25
N VAL A 523 6.41 5.65 -36.31
CA VAL A 523 6.70 4.25 -36.64
C VAL A 523 8.18 4.25 -36.96
N THR A 524 9.01 4.09 -35.93
CA THR A 524 10.27 3.43 -36.19
C THR A 524 9.86 2.07 -36.69
N GLN A 525 9.96 1.85 -38.00
CA GLN A 525 10.22 0.51 -38.50
C GLN A 525 11.41 0.05 -37.65
N HIS A 526 11.12 -0.74 -36.63
CA HIS A 526 12.12 -1.63 -36.10
C HIS A 526 12.44 -2.49 -37.30
N ASP A 527 13.63 -2.29 -37.86
CA ASP A 527 14.15 -3.22 -38.83
C ASP A 527 14.18 -4.59 -38.15
N MET A 528 13.13 -5.34 -38.51
CA MET A 528 13.06 -6.73 -38.95
C MET A 528 13.38 -7.80 -37.91
N ALA A 529 12.35 -8.25 -37.18
CA ALA A 529 12.27 -9.66 -36.90
C ALA A 529 12.19 -10.41 -38.25
N VAL A 530 13.22 -11.17 -38.60
CA VAL A 530 13.24 -11.99 -39.81
C VAL A 530 12.66 -13.35 -39.45
N GLU A 531 11.53 -13.72 -40.07
CA GLU A 531 10.98 -15.07 -39.95
C GLU A 531 11.75 -15.99 -40.91
N ILE A 532 12.46 -16.97 -40.33
CA ILE A 532 13.24 -17.93 -41.08
C ILE A 532 12.66 -19.33 -40.86
N LYS A 533 12.54 -20.09 -41.95
CA LYS A 533 12.10 -21.50 -41.90
C LYS A 533 13.33 -22.41 -41.90
N PHE A 534 13.61 -23.05 -40.76
CA PHE A 534 14.74 -23.95 -40.58
C PHE A 534 14.25 -25.33 -40.11
N ASN A 535 14.61 -26.39 -40.83
CA ASN A 535 14.17 -27.78 -40.56
C ASN A 535 12.65 -27.90 -40.34
N GLY A 536 11.86 -27.19 -41.15
CA GLY A 536 10.40 -27.19 -41.07
C GLY A 536 9.80 -26.37 -39.92
N ARG A 537 10.62 -25.81 -39.02
CA ARG A 537 10.19 -24.94 -37.91
C ARG A 537 10.35 -23.47 -38.30
N LYS A 538 9.42 -22.64 -37.84
CA LYS A 538 9.53 -21.18 -37.91
C LYS A 538 10.41 -20.70 -36.76
N ILE A 539 11.42 -19.90 -37.08
CA ILE A 539 12.30 -19.26 -36.12
C ILE A 539 12.20 -17.76 -36.37
N ILE A 540 11.93 -16.99 -35.31
CA ILE A 540 11.94 -15.53 -35.34
C ILE A 540 13.27 -15.08 -34.75
N CYS A 541 14.07 -14.34 -35.51
CA CYS A 541 15.34 -13.80 -35.04
C CYS A 541 15.51 -12.33 -35.43
N SER A 542 16.38 -11.63 -34.71
CA SER A 542 16.77 -10.25 -35.05
C SER A 542 17.53 -10.22 -36.39
N PRO A 543 17.58 -9.06 -37.10
CA PRO A 543 18.22 -8.98 -38.42
C PRO A 543 19.73 -9.30 -38.36
N ASN A 544 20.35 -9.01 -37.22
CA ASN A 544 21.79 -9.15 -37.01
C ASN A 544 22.19 -10.56 -36.52
N HIS A 545 21.23 -11.48 -36.35
CA HIS A 545 21.52 -12.85 -35.94
C HIS A 545 22.33 -13.56 -37.03
N ARG A 546 23.47 -14.15 -36.68
CA ARG A 546 24.37 -14.75 -37.65
C ARG A 546 24.02 -16.21 -37.94
N TRP A 547 24.15 -16.58 -39.21
CA TRP A 547 23.87 -17.90 -39.74
C TRP A 547 25.04 -18.38 -40.58
N ILE A 548 25.38 -19.66 -40.43
CA ILE A 548 26.22 -20.37 -41.39
C ILE A 548 25.29 -20.94 -42.46
N VAL A 549 25.51 -20.55 -43.71
CA VAL A 549 24.71 -20.99 -44.86
C VAL A 549 25.59 -21.59 -45.94
N ASN A 550 25.07 -22.59 -46.66
CA ASN A 550 25.67 -23.03 -47.91
C ASN A 550 25.11 -22.18 -49.05
N ARG A 551 25.98 -21.37 -49.66
CA ARG A 551 25.66 -20.52 -50.81
C ARG A 551 26.52 -20.99 -51.98
N ASN A 552 25.87 -21.54 -53.01
CA ASN A 552 26.53 -22.06 -54.22
C ASN A 552 27.66 -23.07 -53.95
N GLY A 553 27.52 -23.93 -52.92
CA GLY A 553 28.49 -24.97 -52.59
C GLY A 553 29.52 -24.56 -51.53
N ASN A 554 29.60 -23.28 -51.15
CA ASN A 554 30.52 -22.79 -50.12
C ASN A 554 29.78 -22.46 -48.82
N GLU A 555 30.41 -22.74 -47.67
CA GLU A 555 29.92 -22.26 -46.38
C GLU A 555 30.30 -20.79 -46.17
N VAL A 556 29.29 -19.95 -45.93
CA VAL A 556 29.45 -18.51 -45.74
C VAL A 556 28.70 -18.10 -44.47
N GLU A 557 29.35 -17.30 -43.63
CA GLU A 557 28.72 -16.65 -42.48
C GLU A 557 27.97 -15.39 -42.96
N THR A 558 26.69 -15.27 -42.64
CA THR A 558 25.89 -14.10 -43.03
C THR A 558 24.85 -13.73 -41.98
N MET A 559 24.35 -12.50 -42.01
CA MET A 559 23.31 -12.03 -41.10
C MET A 559 21.92 -12.44 -41.61
N ALA A 560 20.95 -12.59 -40.72
CA ALA A 560 19.57 -12.94 -41.07
C ALA A 560 18.95 -11.99 -42.12
N CYS A 561 19.26 -10.70 -42.06
CA CYS A 561 18.81 -9.72 -43.07
C CYS A 561 19.53 -9.82 -44.43
N HIS A 562 20.62 -10.60 -44.54
CA HIS A 562 21.41 -10.78 -45.75
C HIS A 562 21.25 -12.17 -46.38
N LEU A 563 20.27 -12.95 -45.91
CA LEU A 563 19.92 -14.24 -46.50
C LEU A 563 19.35 -14.05 -47.90
N GLN A 564 19.82 -14.86 -48.84
CA GLN A 564 19.42 -14.83 -50.24
C GLN A 564 18.53 -16.03 -50.56
N LYS A 565 17.63 -15.86 -51.53
CA LYS A 565 16.79 -16.95 -52.03
C LYS A 565 17.69 -18.02 -52.66
N GLY A 566 17.74 -19.20 -52.04
CA GLY A 566 18.60 -20.31 -52.44
C GLY A 566 19.68 -20.70 -51.42
N ASP A 567 19.92 -19.86 -50.40
CA ASP A 567 20.79 -20.21 -49.28
C ASP A 567 20.24 -21.43 -48.52
N LYS A 568 21.06 -22.45 -48.34
CA LYS A 568 20.72 -23.57 -47.45
C LYS A 568 21.28 -23.30 -46.06
N LEU A 569 20.39 -23.02 -45.12
CA LEU A 569 20.74 -22.82 -43.71
C LEU A 569 21.36 -24.10 -43.14
N ILE A 570 22.56 -24.02 -42.56
CA ILE A 570 23.26 -25.17 -41.95
C ILE A 570 23.02 -25.17 -40.45
N ARG A 571 23.39 -24.08 -39.77
CA ARG A 571 23.18 -23.89 -38.34
C ARG A 571 23.17 -22.40 -37.98
N LEU A 572 22.44 -22.11 -36.90
CA LEU A 572 22.59 -20.86 -36.18
C LEU A 572 23.98 -20.84 -35.56
N ASP A 573 24.77 -19.81 -35.81
CA ASP A 573 26.03 -19.68 -35.10
C ASP A 573 25.71 -19.28 -33.66
N ARG A 574 25.95 -20.20 -32.71
CA ARG A 574 25.65 -20.01 -31.28
C ARG A 574 26.90 -19.69 -30.47
N ASP A 575 28.07 -19.66 -31.11
CA ASP A 575 29.36 -19.59 -30.43
C ASP A 575 30.00 -18.19 -30.43
N LYS A 576 29.27 -17.12 -30.79
CA LYS A 576 29.69 -15.72 -30.63
C LYS A 576 28.56 -14.76 -30.29
#